data_AF-A0A834BCX1-F1
#
_entry.id   AF-A0A834BCX1-F1
#
_cell.length_a   1.000
_cell.length_b   1.000
_cell.length_c   1.000
_cell.angle_alpha   90.00
_cell.angle_beta   90.00
_cell.angle_gamma   90.00
#
_symmetry.space_group_name_H-M   'P 1'
#
loop_
_entity.id
_entity.type
_entity.pdbx_description
1 polymer ?
#
loop_
_entity_poly.entity_id
_entity_poly.type
_entity_poly.pdbx_seq_one_letter_code
_entity_poly.pdbx_strand_id
1 'polypeptide(L)'
;MSRFPWAEKKQDVKEQMFNELLTCEAPHLLQYLDTYLGEKEWFIGNSVTWADFYWEICSTTLLVFRPDLLDVHPRLVALRKKVQAIPAIADWIQRRPLTRL
;
A
#
# COMPACT_ATOMS: atom_id res chain seq x y z
N MET A 1 19.47 -16.21 -2.87
CA MET A 1 18.51 -16.10 -1.74
C MET A 1 17.26 -15.41 -2.26
N SER A 2 16.08 -15.81 -1.81
CA SER A 2 14.83 -15.12 -2.16
C SER A 2 14.92 -13.66 -1.71
N ARG A 3 14.63 -12.70 -2.59
CA ARG A 3 14.52 -11.27 -2.23
C ARG A 3 13.20 -10.95 -1.52
N PHE A 4 12.37 -11.96 -1.29
CA PHE A 4 11.04 -11.80 -0.74
C PHE A 4 11.01 -12.13 0.76
N PRO A 5 10.75 -11.15 1.65
CA PRO A 5 10.77 -11.37 3.10
C PRO A 5 9.79 -12.43 3.59
N TRP A 6 8.66 -12.62 2.89
CA TRP A 6 7.65 -13.61 3.28
C TRP A 6 8.10 -15.06 3.10
N ALA A 7 9.16 -15.32 2.32
CA ALA A 7 9.75 -16.64 2.17
C ALA A 7 10.79 -16.98 3.25
N GLU A 8 11.23 -15.98 4.04
CA GLU A 8 12.21 -16.17 5.11
C GLU A 8 11.57 -16.75 6.38
N LYS A 9 12.22 -17.75 6.98
CA LYS A 9 11.74 -18.47 8.17
C LYS A 9 12.30 -17.87 9.46
N LYS A 10 13.50 -17.28 9.42
CA LYS A 10 14.12 -16.63 10.57
C LYS A 10 13.53 -15.24 10.76
N GLN A 11 12.94 -15.00 11.93
CA GLN A 11 12.15 -13.80 12.20
C GLN A 11 13.00 -12.52 12.16
N ASP A 12 14.20 -12.55 12.74
CA ASP A 12 15.17 -11.47 12.75
C ASP A 12 15.63 -11.08 11.33
N VAL A 13 15.99 -12.08 10.53
CA VAL A 13 16.40 -11.87 9.13
C VAL A 13 15.24 -11.33 8.31
N LYS A 14 14.04 -11.86 8.53
CA LYS A 14 12.82 -11.40 7.86
C LYS A 14 12.49 -9.94 8.16
N GLU A 15 12.59 -9.53 9.42
CA GLU A 15 12.38 -8.14 9.84
C GLU A 15 13.42 -7.21 9.23
N GLN A 16 14.70 -7.62 9.21
CA GLN A 16 15.75 -6.87 8.54
C GLN A 16 15.46 -6.71 7.04
N MET A 17 15.06 -7.77 6.34
CA MET A 17 14.71 -7.71 4.92
C MET A 17 13.54 -6.76 4.65
N PHE A 18 12.51 -6.75 5.51
CA PHE A 18 11.40 -5.80 5.39
C PHE A 18 11.90 -4.37 5.59
N ASN A 19 12.71 -4.12 6.62
CA ASN A 19 13.23 -2.78 6.90
C ASN A 19 14.08 -2.25 5.74
N GLU A 20 14.96 -3.08 5.17
CA GLU A 20 15.78 -2.72 4.01
C GLU A 20 14.91 -2.39 2.79
N LEU A 21 13.95 -3.24 2.44
CA LEU A 21 13.04 -2.99 1.31
C LEU A 21 12.20 -1.74 1.51
N LEU A 22 11.64 -1.57 2.72
CA LEU A 22 10.78 -0.43 3.03
C LEU A 22 11.58 0.86 3.09
N THR A 23 12.85 0.84 3.50
CA THR A 23 13.70 2.04 3.61
C THR A 23 14.34 2.43 2.28
N CYS A 24 14.86 1.46 1.53
CA CYS A 24 15.65 1.73 0.34
C CYS A 24 14.82 1.69 -0.94
N GLU A 25 13.91 0.72 -1.09
CA GLU A 25 13.23 0.47 -2.37
C GLU A 25 11.84 1.10 -2.43
N ALA A 26 11.07 1.04 -1.33
CA ALA A 26 9.70 1.54 -1.31
C ALA A 26 9.60 3.05 -1.64
N PRO A 27 10.47 3.95 -1.16
CA PRO A 27 10.37 5.37 -1.50
C PRO A 27 10.47 5.63 -3.01
N HIS A 28 11.31 4.88 -3.73
CA HIS A 28 11.41 5.00 -5.19
C HIS A 28 10.12 4.57 -5.88
N LEU A 29 9.56 3.41 -5.51
CA LEU A 29 8.28 2.94 -6.05
C LEU A 29 7.14 3.94 -5.76
N LEU A 30 7.07 4.45 -4.54
CA LEU A 30 6.04 5.41 -4.12
C LEU A 30 6.16 6.72 -4.86
N GLN A 31 7.37 7.22 -5.07
CA GLN A 31 7.60 8.40 -5.90
C GLN A 31 7.12 8.17 -7.34
N TYR A 32 7.38 7.00 -7.94
CA TYR A 32 6.88 6.67 -9.27
C TYR A 32 5.35 6.58 -9.31
N LEU A 33 4.72 5.93 -8.33
CA LEU A 33 3.26 5.82 -8.26
C LEU A 33 2.60 7.18 -8.04
N ASP A 34 3.15 8.00 -7.16
CA ASP A 34 2.66 9.36 -6.88
C ASP A 34 2.80 10.27 -8.11
N THR A 35 3.91 10.16 -8.83
CA THR A 35 4.13 10.85 -10.11
C THR A 35 3.17 10.33 -11.19
N TYR A 36 2.98 9.01 -11.26
CA TYR A 36 2.08 8.38 -12.22
C TYR A 36 0.63 8.77 -11.95
N LEU A 37 0.18 8.84 -10.70
CA LEU A 37 -1.13 9.38 -10.35
C LEU A 37 -1.24 10.84 -10.79
N GLY A 38 -0.28 11.67 -10.39
CA GLY A 38 -0.24 13.09 -10.73
C GLY A 38 -1.49 13.81 -10.27
N GLU A 39 -2.18 14.50 -11.17
CA GLU A 39 -3.44 15.21 -10.89
C GLU A 39 -4.69 14.36 -11.15
N LYS A 40 -4.53 13.08 -11.51
CA LYS A 40 -5.67 12.21 -11.79
C LYS A 40 -6.39 11.81 -10.50
N GLU A 41 -7.69 11.60 -10.65
CA GLU A 41 -8.60 11.16 -9.60
C GLU A 41 -8.48 9.65 -9.26
N TRP A 42 -7.93 8.87 -10.19
CA TRP A 42 -7.68 7.42 -10.12
C TRP A 42 -6.41 7.11 -10.92
N PHE A 43 -5.80 5.94 -10.74
CA PHE A 43 -4.60 5.60 -11.50
C PHE A 43 -4.82 5.59 -13.01
N ILE A 44 -5.97 5.10 -13.47
CA ILE A 44 -6.27 4.89 -14.88
C ILE A 44 -7.66 5.44 -15.20
N GLY A 45 -7.73 6.34 -16.18
CA GLY A 45 -8.98 6.90 -16.69
C GLY A 45 -9.72 7.77 -15.67
N ASN A 46 -11.03 7.86 -15.83
CA ASN A 46 -11.90 8.75 -15.06
C ASN A 46 -12.78 8.01 -14.03
N SER A 47 -12.56 6.71 -13.85
CA SER A 47 -13.34 5.84 -12.97
C SER A 47 -12.43 4.88 -12.23
N VAL A 48 -12.88 4.44 -11.06
CA VAL A 48 -12.13 3.46 -10.25
C VAL A 48 -11.91 2.16 -11.01
N THR A 49 -10.72 1.59 -10.84
CA THR A 49 -10.35 0.27 -11.37
C THR A 49 -9.81 -0.62 -10.27
N TRP A 50 -9.64 -1.90 -10.57
CA TRP A 50 -9.03 -2.83 -9.62
C TRP A 50 -7.58 -2.47 -9.27
N ALA A 51 -6.89 -1.63 -10.06
CA ALA A 51 -5.55 -1.14 -9.74
C ALA A 51 -5.58 -0.23 -8.48
N ASP A 52 -6.61 0.61 -8.34
CA ASP A 52 -6.81 1.46 -7.17
C ASP A 52 -7.11 0.63 -5.93
N PHE A 53 -7.89 -0.47 -6.08
CA PHE A 53 -8.14 -1.43 -5.01
C PHE A 53 -6.87 -2.15 -4.59
N TYR A 54 -6.08 -2.61 -5.56
CA TYR A 54 -4.83 -3.31 -5.28
C TYR A 54 -3.82 -2.40 -4.58
N TRP A 55 -3.78 -1.12 -4.95
CA TRP A 55 -3.03 -0.12 -4.21
C TRP A 55 -3.50 0.02 -2.75
N GLU A 56 -4.81 0.14 -2.50
CA GLU A 56 -5.35 0.21 -1.14
C GLU A 56 -4.99 -1.03 -0.31
N ILE A 57 -5.12 -2.22 -0.89
CA ILE A 57 -4.79 -3.50 -0.24
C ILE A 57 -3.30 -3.55 0.10
N CYS A 58 -2.42 -3.35 -0.88
CA CYS A 58 -0.97 -3.41 -0.68
C CYS A 58 -0.50 -2.37 0.33
N SER A 59 -0.98 -1.13 0.20
CA SER A 59 -0.58 -0.03 1.08
C SER A 59 -1.11 -0.19 2.51
N THR A 60 -2.24 -0.89 2.72
CA THR A 60 -2.70 -1.29 4.06
C THR A 60 -1.70 -2.21 4.73
N THR A 61 -1.24 -3.27 4.04
CA THR A 61 -0.22 -4.17 4.58
C THR A 61 1.12 -3.47 4.78
N LEU A 62 1.57 -2.63 3.85
CA LEU A 62 2.84 -1.91 3.99
C LEU A 62 2.86 -0.97 5.21
N LEU A 63 1.74 -0.29 5.50
CA LEU A 63 1.63 0.58 6.68
C LEU A 63 1.64 -0.17 8.01
N VAL A 64 1.28 -1.47 8.04
CA VAL A 64 1.46 -2.30 9.25
C VAL A 64 2.94 -2.44 9.60
N PHE A 65 3.82 -2.47 8.60
CA PHE A 65 5.27 -2.58 8.80
C PHE A 65 5.95 -1.23 8.95
N ARG A 66 5.48 -0.18 8.27
CA ARG A 66 6.07 1.16 8.33
C ARG A 66 4.99 2.26 8.29
N PRO A 67 4.49 2.72 9.45
CA PRO A 67 3.34 3.63 9.52
C PRO A 67 3.53 5.00 8.87
N ASP A 68 4.76 5.50 8.79
CA ASP A 68 5.17 6.79 8.20
C ASP A 68 5.43 6.71 6.69
N LEU A 69 5.24 5.53 6.06
CA LEU A 69 5.66 5.27 4.67
C LEU A 69 5.06 6.24 3.65
N LEU A 70 3.87 6.77 3.91
CA LEU A 70 3.12 7.62 2.98
C LEU A 70 3.06 9.09 3.40
N ASP A 71 3.76 9.50 4.46
CA ASP A 71 3.68 10.85 5.03
C ASP A 71 4.05 11.93 4.00
N VAL A 72 4.98 11.62 3.10
CA VAL A 72 5.42 12.52 2.02
C VAL A 72 4.63 12.39 0.71
N HIS A 73 3.64 11.50 0.65
CA HIS A 73 2.84 11.21 -0.55
C HIS A 73 1.34 11.44 -0.31
N PRO A 74 0.90 12.70 -0.09
CA PRO A 74 -0.48 13.01 0.29
C PRO A 74 -1.52 12.60 -0.77
N ARG A 75 -1.17 12.59 -2.06
CA ARG A 75 -2.09 12.14 -3.12
C ARG A 75 -2.35 10.64 -3.04
N LEU A 76 -1.33 9.84 -2.77
CA LEU A 76 -1.48 8.40 -2.56
C LEU A 76 -2.34 8.09 -1.33
N VAL A 77 -2.21 8.88 -0.26
CA VAL A 77 -3.11 8.80 0.91
C VAL A 77 -4.54 9.17 0.53
N ALA A 78 -4.74 10.22 -0.25
CA ALA A 78 -6.06 10.63 -0.72
C ALA A 78 -6.72 9.54 -1.57
N LEU A 79 -5.98 8.91 -2.49
CA LEU A 79 -6.48 7.80 -3.31
C LEU A 79 -6.97 6.63 -2.45
N ARG A 80 -6.22 6.25 -1.41
CA ARG A 80 -6.65 5.20 -0.47
C ARG A 80 -7.96 5.55 0.21
N LYS A 81 -8.05 6.75 0.78
CA LYS A 81 -9.28 7.22 1.45
C LYS A 81 -10.47 7.21 0.49
N LYS A 82 -10.24 7.58 -0.76
CA LYS A 82 -11.26 7.57 -1.81
C LYS A 82 -11.75 6.16 -2.13
N VAL A 83 -10.84 5.18 -2.24
CA VAL A 83 -11.20 3.76 -2.40
C VAL A 83 -12.00 3.26 -1.20
N GLN A 84 -11.51 3.53 0.02
CA GLN A 84 -12.17 3.12 1.27
C GLN A 84 -13.56 3.74 1.44
N ALA A 85 -13.82 4.91 0.86
CA ALA A 85 -15.11 5.59 0.90
C ALA A 85 -16.16 5.03 -0.08
N ILE A 86 -15.79 4.11 -0.99
CA ILE A 86 -16.76 3.46 -1.87
C ILE A 86 -17.71 2.62 -1.01
N PRO A 87 -19.04 2.81 -1.04
CA PRO A 87 -19.96 2.23 -0.07
C PRO A 87 -19.82 0.70 0.11
N ALA A 88 -19.69 -0.03 -0.99
CA ALA A 88 -19.52 -1.49 -0.96
C ALA A 88 -18.15 -1.90 -0.35
N ILE A 89 -17.10 -1.13 -0.58
CA ILE A 89 -15.77 -1.37 -0.02
C ILE A 89 -15.75 -1.00 1.46
N ALA A 90 -16.36 0.12 1.85
CA ALA A 90 -16.51 0.53 3.24
C ALA A 90 -17.24 -0.54 4.07
N ASP A 91 -18.38 -1.04 3.57
CA ASP A 91 -19.15 -2.12 4.20
C ASP A 91 -18.31 -3.40 4.34
N TRP A 92 -17.58 -3.78 3.29
CA TRP A 92 -16.66 -4.92 3.35
C TRP A 92 -15.55 -4.74 4.39
N ILE A 93 -14.89 -3.58 4.44
CA ILE A 93 -13.81 -3.28 5.41
C ILE A 93 -14.34 -3.36 6.84
N GLN A 94 -15.60 -2.97 7.09
CA GLN A 94 -16.21 -3.07 8.42
C GLN A 94 -16.55 -4.52 8.81
N ARG A 95 -16.91 -5.36 7.84
CA ARG A 95 -17.36 -6.75 8.09
C ARG A 95 -16.23 -7.79 8.05
N ARG A 96 -15.14 -7.51 7.34
CA ARG A 96 -14.04 -8.48 7.18
C ARG A 96 -13.41 -8.83 8.54
N PRO A 97 -12.89 -10.06 8.73
CA PRO A 97 -12.14 -10.41 9.92
C PRO A 97 -10.95 -9.46 10.16
N LEU A 98 -10.76 -9.05 11.41
CA LEU A 98 -9.61 -8.23 11.80
C LEU A 98 -8.37 -9.12 11.92
N THR A 99 -7.55 -9.13 10.87
CA THR A 99 -6.26 -9.80 10.84
C THR A 99 -5.12 -8.78 10.73
N ARG A 100 -3.93 -9.17 11.20
CA ARG A 100 -2.73 -8.33 11.07
C ARG A 100 -2.26 -8.23 9.61
N LEU A 101 -2.41 -9.32 8.85
CA LEU A 101 -2.05 -9.47 7.44
C LEU A 101 -3.20 -10.11 6.68
#